data_AF-A0A934UPP0-F1
#
_entry.id   AF-A0A934UPP0-F1
#
_cell.length_a   1.000
_cell.length_b   1.000
_cell.length_c   1.000
_cell.angle_alpha   90.00
_cell.angle_beta   90.00
_cell.angle_gamma   90.00
#
_symmetry.space_group_name_H-M   'P 1'
#
loop_
_entity.id
_entity.type
_entity.pdbx_description
1 polymer ?
#
loop_
_entity_poly.entity_id
_entity_poly.type
_entity_poly.pdbx_seq_one_letter_code
_entity_poly.pdbx_strand_id
1 'polypeptide(L)'
;MLLPSLDAALALARQDGRVCPLPDAWCALYELLPDRRSDMYGAIPPSPLVLAAWDATSDDDKRERLRVHLAWAAEHGAIAPVHAYLAQLPESRWHHAAAG
;
A
#
# COMPACT_ATOMS: atom_id res chain seq x y z
N MET A 1 -4.41 23.05 -7.33
CA MET A 1 -3.98 22.13 -6.25
C MET A 1 -2.84 21.30 -6.79
N LEU A 2 -1.74 21.19 -6.05
CA LEU A 2 -0.65 20.27 -6.38
C LEU A 2 -1.08 18.86 -5.97
N LEU A 3 -0.99 17.89 -6.88
CA LEU A 3 -1.22 16.48 -6.55
C LEU A 3 -0.06 15.97 -5.67
N PRO A 4 -0.32 15.07 -4.72
CA PRO A 4 0.75 14.45 -3.94
C PRO A 4 1.66 13.61 -4.85
N SER A 5 2.96 13.63 -4.60
CA SER A 5 3.92 12.77 -5.31
C SER A 5 3.97 11.36 -4.72
N LEU A 6 4.56 10.42 -5.46
CA LEU A 6 4.90 9.09 -4.96
C LEU A 6 5.75 9.19 -3.68
N ASP A 7 6.73 10.07 -3.65
CA ASP A 7 7.59 10.28 -2.49
C ASP A 7 6.81 10.77 -1.27
N ALA A 8 5.82 11.64 -1.45
CA ALA A 8 4.95 12.09 -0.36
C ALA A 8 4.12 10.92 0.21
N ALA A 9 3.56 10.08 -0.65
CA ALA A 9 2.80 8.90 -0.22
C ALA A 9 3.70 7.86 0.48
N LEU A 10 4.92 7.65 -0.02
CA LEU A 10 5.92 6.77 0.62
C LEU A 10 6.37 7.31 1.98
N ALA A 11 6.57 8.63 2.09
CA ALA A 11 6.93 9.26 3.36
C ALA A 11 5.81 9.07 4.39
N LEU A 12 4.55 9.33 4.00
CA LEU A 12 3.37 9.11 4.84
C LEU A 12 3.25 7.66 5.32
N ALA A 13 3.45 6.70 4.42
CA ALA A 13 3.38 5.27 4.71
C ALA A 13 4.51 4.74 5.61
N ARG A 14 5.54 5.55 5.87
CA ARG A 14 6.70 5.20 6.72
C ARG A 14 6.75 5.96 8.04
N GLN A 15 5.86 6.93 8.25
CA GLN A 15 5.78 7.69 9.50
C GLN A 15 5.64 6.73 10.69
N ASP A 16 6.18 7.12 11.84
CA ASP A 16 6.00 6.42 13.11
C ASP A 16 6.35 4.91 13.08
N GLY A 17 7.25 4.51 12.17
CA GLY A 17 7.67 3.11 12.03
C GLY A 17 6.69 2.23 11.26
N ARG A 18 5.69 2.81 10.59
CA ARG A 18 4.75 2.10 9.72
C ARG A 18 5.48 1.30 8.63
N VAL A 19 4.97 0.09 8.39
CA VAL A 19 5.42 -0.87 7.37
C VAL A 19 4.44 -0.87 6.21
N CYS A 20 3.17 -1.15 6.53
CA CYS A 20 2.05 -1.12 5.61
C CYS A 20 0.72 -1.00 6.37
N PRO A 21 -0.42 -0.74 5.70
CA PRO A 21 -1.73 -0.91 6.32
C PRO A 21 -1.97 -2.37 6.76
N LEU A 22 -2.84 -2.56 7.76
CA LEU A 22 -3.38 -3.88 8.12
C LEU A 22 -4.18 -4.50 6.96
N PRO A 23 -4.37 -5.83 6.94
CA PRO A 23 -4.96 -6.54 5.80
C PRO A 23 -6.26 -5.95 5.23
N ASP A 24 -7.22 -5.62 6.09
CA ASP A 24 -8.51 -5.03 5.69
C ASP A 24 -8.34 -3.64 5.06
N ALA A 25 -7.53 -2.79 5.70
CA ALA A 25 -7.22 -1.45 5.22
C ALA A 25 -6.40 -1.48 3.92
N TRP A 26 -5.52 -2.48 3.75
CA TRP A 26 -4.70 -2.62 2.55
C TRP A 26 -5.54 -3.10 1.36
N CYS A 27 -6.47 -4.02 1.57
CA CYS A 27 -7.45 -4.38 0.55
C CYS A 27 -8.25 -3.17 0.08
N ALA A 28 -8.74 -2.33 1.00
CA ALA A 28 -9.45 -1.09 0.63
C ALA A 28 -8.57 -0.10 -0.15
N LEU A 29 -7.28 0.05 0.18
CA LEU A 29 -6.35 0.81 -0.65
C LEU A 29 -6.21 0.23 -2.05
N TYR A 30 -6.08 -1.10 -2.13
CA TYR A 30 -5.90 -1.80 -3.41
C TYR A 30 -7.10 -1.62 -4.34
N GLU A 31 -8.32 -1.56 -3.77
CA GLU A 31 -9.54 -1.27 -4.52
C GLU A 31 -9.54 0.11 -5.19
N LEU A 32 -8.77 1.07 -4.68
CA LEU A 32 -8.62 2.40 -5.29
C LEU A 32 -7.70 2.44 -6.52
N LEU A 33 -6.94 1.37 -6.77
CA LEU A 33 -6.00 1.33 -7.89
C LEU A 33 -6.76 1.12 -9.21
N PRO A 34 -6.60 1.99 -10.22
CA PRO A 34 -7.24 1.84 -11.51
C PRO A 34 -6.52 0.81 -12.37
N ASP A 35 -7.17 0.39 -13.46
CA ASP A 35 -6.59 -0.44 -14.53
C ASP A 35 -5.94 -1.76 -14.07
N ARG A 36 -6.37 -2.27 -12.90
CA ARG A 36 -5.95 -3.58 -12.42
C ARG A 36 -6.39 -4.64 -13.42
N ARG A 37 -5.47 -5.53 -13.77
CA ARG A 37 -5.73 -6.65 -14.67
C ARG A 37 -5.20 -7.93 -14.06
N SER A 38 -5.61 -9.05 -14.65
CA SER A 38 -5.05 -10.35 -14.32
C SER A 38 -4.61 -11.04 -15.60
N ASP A 39 -3.47 -11.71 -15.56
CA ASP A 39 -3.00 -12.59 -16.62
C ASP A 39 -2.73 -14.01 -16.07
N MET A 40 -2.04 -14.84 -16.86
CA MET A 40 -1.73 -16.21 -16.45
C MET A 40 -0.74 -16.33 -15.28
N TYR A 41 -0.06 -15.23 -14.92
CA TYR A 41 0.90 -15.16 -13.82
C TYR A 41 0.33 -14.49 -12.57
N GLY A 42 -0.82 -13.82 -12.68
CA GLY A 42 -1.57 -13.30 -11.54
C GLY A 42 -2.13 -11.90 -11.76
N ALA A 43 -2.44 -11.22 -10.66
CA ALA A 43 -2.90 -9.84 -10.68
C ALA A 43 -1.75 -8.87 -10.99
N ILE A 44 -2.06 -7.79 -11.71
CA ILE A 44 -1.16 -6.70 -12.05
C ILE A 44 -1.88 -5.39 -11.71
N PRO A 45 -1.43 -4.62 -10.69
CA PRO A 45 -0.30 -4.92 -9.80
C PRO A 45 -0.59 -6.16 -8.93
N PRO A 46 0.43 -6.81 -8.35
CA PRO A 46 0.22 -8.00 -7.53
C PRO A 46 -0.67 -7.68 -6.33
N SER A 47 -1.57 -8.58 -5.94
CA SER A 47 -2.52 -8.34 -4.83
C SER A 47 -1.83 -8.04 -3.49
N PRO A 48 -2.51 -7.41 -2.51
CA PRO A 48 -1.99 -7.24 -1.15
C PRO A 48 -1.54 -8.56 -0.51
N LEU A 49 -0.49 -8.54 0.31
CA LEU A 49 -0.01 -9.70 1.05
C LEU A 49 -0.89 -9.96 2.26
N VAL A 50 -2.08 -10.52 2.05
CA VAL A 50 -3.08 -10.78 3.11
C VAL A 50 -3.30 -12.28 3.33
N LEU A 51 -4.09 -12.63 4.36
CA LEU A 51 -4.37 -14.01 4.77
C LEU A 51 -3.06 -14.79 4.99
N ALA A 52 -2.91 -15.99 4.43
CA ALA A 52 -1.70 -16.80 4.60
C ALA A 52 -0.40 -16.08 4.16
N ALA A 53 -0.48 -15.16 3.20
CA ALA A 53 0.68 -14.39 2.76
C ALA A 53 1.13 -13.35 3.79
N TRP A 54 0.23 -12.89 4.66
CA TRP A 54 0.54 -11.94 5.72
C TRP A 54 1.54 -12.52 6.73
N ASP A 55 1.29 -13.76 7.16
CA ASP A 55 2.13 -14.46 8.14
C ASP A 55 3.39 -15.07 7.51
N ALA A 56 3.36 -15.34 6.19
CA ALA A 56 4.46 -15.98 5.47
C ALA A 56 5.52 -15.00 4.94
N THR A 57 5.34 -13.68 5.11
CA THR A 57 6.22 -12.67 4.52
C THR A 57 6.78 -11.72 5.57
N SER A 58 7.99 -11.23 5.32
CA SER A 58 8.68 -10.27 6.20
C SER A 58 8.08 -8.86 6.12
N ASP A 59 8.46 -7.99 7.05
CA ASP A 59 8.09 -6.57 6.97
C ASP A 59 8.68 -5.88 5.73
N ASP A 60 9.85 -6.32 5.26
CA ASP A 60 10.47 -5.80 4.05
C ASP A 60 9.66 -6.19 2.79
N ASP A 61 9.17 -7.44 2.72
CA ASP A 61 8.28 -7.88 1.65
C ASP A 61 6.98 -7.06 1.63
N LYS A 62 6.43 -6.76 2.81
CA LYS A 62 5.23 -5.93 2.98
C LYS A 62 5.47 -4.49 2.53
N ARG A 63 6.59 -3.88 2.92
CA ARG A 63 7.02 -2.54 2.47
C ARG A 63 7.14 -2.47 0.96
N GLU A 64 7.79 -3.45 0.35
CA GLU A 64 8.01 -3.46 -1.10
C GLU A 64 6.69 -3.64 -1.85
N ARG A 65 5.81 -4.55 -1.40
CA ARG A 65 4.48 -4.69 -2.01
C ARG A 65 3.69 -3.39 -1.93
N LEU A 66 3.72 -2.68 -0.81
CA LEU A 66 3.03 -1.40 -0.69
C LEU A 66 3.64 -0.35 -1.62
N ARG A 67 4.96 -0.29 -1.72
CA ARG A 67 5.66 0.61 -2.66
C ARG A 67 5.20 0.36 -4.10
N VAL A 68 5.08 -0.90 -4.53
CA VAL A 68 4.57 -1.25 -5.86
C VAL A 68 3.15 -0.70 -6.07
N HIS A 69 2.26 -0.79 -5.08
CA HIS A 69 0.90 -0.25 -5.20
C HIS A 69 0.89 1.28 -5.29
N LEU A 70 1.74 1.96 -4.50
CA LEU A 70 1.84 3.42 -4.55
C LEU A 70 2.44 3.90 -5.87
N ALA A 71 3.44 3.20 -6.40
CA ALA A 71 4.00 3.48 -7.72
C ALA A 71 2.94 3.28 -8.81
N TRP A 72 2.17 2.19 -8.75
CA TRP A 72 1.06 1.95 -9.67
C TRP A 72 0.04 3.09 -9.62
N ALA A 73 -0.36 3.54 -8.43
CA ALA A 73 -1.27 4.66 -8.26
C ALA A 73 -0.72 5.95 -8.89
N ALA A 74 0.57 6.22 -8.74
CA ALA A 74 1.23 7.38 -9.35
C ALA A 74 1.24 7.30 -10.89
N GLU A 75 1.62 6.15 -11.43
CA GLU A 75 1.70 5.92 -12.88
C GLU A 75 0.33 6.01 -13.56
N HIS A 76 -0.74 5.62 -12.87
CA HIS A 76 -2.11 5.59 -13.41
C HIS A 76 -3.00 6.73 -12.90
N GLY A 77 -2.41 7.80 -12.34
CA GLY A 77 -3.15 9.02 -11.97
C GLY A 77 -4.05 8.92 -10.73
N ALA A 78 -3.94 7.85 -9.93
CA ALA A 78 -4.72 7.61 -8.72
C ALA A 78 -3.97 7.95 -7.41
N ILE A 79 -2.81 8.59 -7.48
CA ILE A 79 -2.01 8.89 -6.27
C ILE A 79 -2.73 9.82 -5.29
N ALA A 80 -3.54 10.76 -5.78
CA ALA A 80 -4.29 11.70 -4.92
C ALA A 80 -5.33 11.00 -4.02
N PRO A 81 -6.28 10.19 -4.55
CA PRO A 81 -7.21 9.46 -3.71
C PRO A 81 -6.52 8.44 -2.80
N VAL A 82 -5.46 7.77 -3.26
CA VAL A 82 -4.68 6.83 -2.44
C VAL A 82 -3.99 7.53 -1.28
N HIS A 83 -3.32 8.65 -1.53
CA HIS A 83 -2.68 9.45 -0.48
C HIS A 83 -3.72 9.98 0.51
N ALA A 84 -4.86 10.48 0.03
CA ALA A 84 -5.94 10.97 0.89
C ALA A 84 -6.51 9.86 1.79
N TYR A 85 -6.64 8.64 1.27
CA TYR A 85 -7.04 7.47 2.05
C TYR A 85 -6.02 7.14 3.14
N LEU A 86 -4.74 7.07 2.79
CA LEU A 86 -3.65 6.81 3.75
C LEU A 86 -3.59 7.88 4.85
N ALA A 87 -3.79 9.14 4.50
CA ALA A 87 -3.73 10.26 5.46
C ALA A 87 -4.87 10.23 6.48
N GLN A 88 -5.98 9.57 6.16
CA GLN A 88 -7.14 9.40 7.03
C GLN A 88 -7.11 8.07 7.79
N LEU A 89 -6.17 7.19 7.48
CA LEU A 89 -6.09 5.87 8.10
C LEU A 89 -5.58 6.02 9.54
N PRO A 90 -6.36 5.60 10.57
CA PRO A 90 -5.93 5.76 11.96
C PRO A 90 -4.74 4.85 12.26
N GLU A 91 -3.92 5.23 13.23
CA GLU A 91 -2.68 4.50 13.57
C GLU A 91 -2.90 3.02 13.84
N SER A 92 -4.02 2.67 14.49
CA SER A 92 -4.40 1.28 14.80
C SER A 92 -4.68 0.40 13.59
N ARG A 93 -4.77 1.00 12.39
CA ARG A 93 -4.93 0.29 11.11
C ARG A 93 -3.62 0.18 10.32
N TRP A 94 -2.50 0.54 10.92
CA TRP A 94 -1.18 0.30 10.38
C TRP A 94 -0.51 -0.88 11.08
N HIS A 95 0.27 -1.62 10.32
CA HIS A 95 1.25 -2.56 10.84
C HIS A 95 2.58 -1.85 10.99
N HIS A 96 3.23 -2.08 12.12
CA HIS A 96 4.50 -1.48 12.49
C HIS A 96 5.58 -2.54 12.52
N ALA A 97 6.81 -2.10 12.26
CA ALA A 97 7.95 -2.99 12.40
C ALA A 97 7.99 -3.52 13.84
N ALA A 98 8.18 -4.83 14.01
CA ALA A 98 8.49 -5.35 15.31
C ALA A 98 9.73 -4.62 15.84
N ALA A 99 9.67 -4.11 17.07
CA ALA A 99 10.87 -3.60 17.73
C ALA A 99 11.87 -4.76 17.83
N GLY A 100 12.98 -4.65 17.10
CA GLY A 100 14.09 -5.59 17.18
C GLY A 100 14.81 -5.55 18.51
#